data_AF-A0A8D2HIH6-F1
#
_entry.id   AF-A0A8D2HIH6-F1
#
_cell.length_a   1.000
_cell.length_b   1.000
_cell.length_c   1.000
_cell.angle_alpha   90.00
_cell.angle_beta   90.00
_cell.angle_gamma   90.00
#
_symmetry.space_group_name_H-M   'P 1'
#
loop_
_entity.id
_entity.type
_entity.pdbx_description
1 polymer ?
#
loop_
_entity_poly.entity_id
_entity_poly.type
_entity_poly.pdbx_seq_one_letter_code
_entity_poly.pdbx_strand_id
1 'polypeptide(L)'
;MDRLGSRCPLPGYSRPSVLICFLILATSFLMYPMLRTLSLQLHSAITGSYISGTHSIVFVNCPNEQIARDIARGILDKKLAASVNILPKTSSLFFWKGEIEEATEVLLVGASF
;
A
#
# COMPACT_ATOMS: atom_id res chain seq x y z
N MET A 1 -3.23 -60.09 48.05
CA MET A 1 -3.12 -60.24 46.60
C MET A 1 -4.28 -59.46 46.00
N ASP A 2 -4.08 -58.16 45.77
CA ASP A 2 -3.69 -57.59 44.45
C ASP A 2 -4.95 -57.43 43.56
N ARG A 3 -5.28 -56.32 42.91
CA ARG A 3 -4.58 -55.05 42.68
C ARG A 3 -5.59 -54.02 42.10
N LEU A 4 -5.31 -52.75 42.37
CA LEU A 4 -5.71 -51.51 41.66
C LEU A 4 -6.81 -51.62 40.58
N GLY A 5 -8.01 -51.15 40.93
CA GLY A 5 -8.97 -50.62 39.96
C GLY A 5 -8.53 -49.24 39.49
N SER A 6 -7.95 -49.19 38.29
CA SER A 6 -7.51 -47.99 37.58
C SER A 6 -8.62 -46.93 37.49
N ARG A 7 -8.43 -45.77 38.12
CA ARG A 7 -9.14 -44.54 37.75
C ARG A 7 -8.55 -44.05 36.44
N CYS A 8 -9.25 -44.27 35.33
CA CYS A 8 -8.98 -43.52 34.11
C CYS A 8 -9.29 -42.03 34.35
N PRO A 9 -8.41 -41.08 33.96
CA PRO A 9 -8.81 -39.68 33.91
C PRO A 9 -9.81 -39.51 32.76
N LEU A 10 -11.03 -39.05 33.08
CA LEU A 10 -12.01 -38.70 32.05
C LEU A 10 -11.46 -37.57 31.19
N PRO A 11 -11.61 -37.63 29.85
CA PRO A 11 -11.16 -36.57 28.96
C PRO A 11 -11.93 -35.29 29.29
N GLY A 12 -11.20 -34.20 29.52
CA GLY A 12 -11.76 -32.89 29.89
C GLY A 12 -12.74 -32.39 28.84
N TYR A 13 -14.05 -32.53 29.12
CA TYR A 13 -15.11 -31.98 28.30
C TYR A 13 -15.17 -30.46 28.53
N SER A 14 -14.57 -29.71 27.60
CA SER A 14 -14.54 -28.25 27.66
C SER A 14 -15.97 -27.71 27.62
N ARG A 15 -16.36 -26.89 28.60
CA ARG A 15 -17.72 -26.34 28.72
C ARG A 15 -18.09 -25.60 27.43
N PRO A 16 -19.27 -25.82 26.83
CA PRO A 16 -19.66 -25.21 25.54
C PRO A 16 -19.57 -23.67 25.56
N SER A 17 -19.79 -23.04 26.72
CA SER A 17 -19.58 -21.61 26.94
C SER A 17 -18.15 -21.14 26.66
N VAL A 18 -17.14 -21.92 27.03
CA VAL A 18 -15.73 -21.56 26.84
C VAL A 18 -15.36 -21.62 25.36
N LEU A 19 -15.88 -22.62 24.65
CA LEU A 19 -15.64 -22.80 23.22
C LEU A 19 -16.29 -21.67 22.40
N ILE A 20 -17.49 -21.24 22.79
CA ILE A 20 -18.17 -20.07 22.19
C ILE A 20 -17.35 -18.79 22.43
N CYS A 21 -16.82 -18.56 23.64
CA CYS A 21 -15.98 -17.39 23.91
C CYS A 21 -14.72 -17.36 23.03
N PHE A 22 -14.04 -18.51 22.84
CA PHE A 22 -12.88 -18.58 21.96
C PHE A 22 -13.24 -18.27 20.50
N LEU A 23 -14.39 -18.73 20.01
CA LEU A 23 -14.87 -18.42 18.66
C LEU A 23 -15.17 -16.92 18.50
N ILE A 24 -15.78 -16.26 19.49
CA ILE A 24 -16.05 -14.82 19.46
C ILE A 24 -14.76 -14.01 19.48
N LEU A 25 -13.78 -14.40 20.31
CA LEU A 25 -12.49 -13.72 20.37
C LEU A 25 -11.69 -13.90 19.08
N ALA A 26 -11.68 -15.10 18.51
CA ALA A 26 -11.01 -15.38 17.25
C ALA A 26 -11.64 -14.60 16.08
N THR A 27 -12.97 -14.60 15.99
CA THR A 27 -13.68 -13.83 14.95
C THR A 27 -13.47 -12.32 15.12
N SER A 28 -13.51 -11.81 16.34
CA SER A 28 -13.22 -10.40 16.63
C SER A 28 -11.79 -10.03 16.24
N PHE A 29 -10.81 -10.87 16.57
CA PHE A 29 -9.41 -10.66 16.21
C PHE A 29 -9.19 -10.65 14.69
N LEU A 30 -9.86 -11.55 13.97
CA LEU A 30 -9.80 -11.62 12.50
C LEU A 30 -10.51 -10.44 11.81
N MET A 31 -11.60 -9.95 12.38
CA MET A 31 -12.37 -8.83 11.81
C MET A 31 -11.81 -7.45 12.19
N TYR A 32 -11.07 -7.35 13.29
CA TYR A 32 -10.45 -6.11 13.76
C TYR A 32 -9.60 -5.37 12.71
N PRO A 33 -8.69 -6.02 11.93
CA PRO A 33 -7.92 -5.30 10.92
C PRO A 33 -8.79 -4.73 9.81
N MET A 34 -9.84 -5.44 9.38
CA MET A 34 -10.80 -4.93 8.39
C MET A 34 -11.59 -3.74 8.94
N LEU A 35 -12.10 -3.85 10.18
CA LEU A 35 -12.82 -2.76 10.85
C LEU A 35 -11.96 -1.52 11.02
N ARG A 36 -10.68 -1.70 11.36
CA ARG A 36 -9.69 -0.61 11.50
C ARG A 36 -9.41 0.07 10.17
N THR A 37 -9.27 -0.68 9.08
CA THR A 37 -9.07 -0.09 7.75
C THR A 37 -10.31 0.68 7.30
N LEU A 38 -11.50 0.13 7.51
CA LEU A 38 -12.76 0.80 7.18
C LEU A 38 -12.98 2.06 8.01
N SER A 39 -12.65 2.04 9.31
CA SER A 39 -12.78 3.23 10.15
C SER A 39 -11.80 4.34 9.74
N LEU A 40 -10.58 3.99 9.34
CA LEU A 40 -9.60 4.95 8.80
C LEU A 40 -10.05 5.54 7.47
N GLN A 41 -10.58 4.72 6.56
CA GLN A 41 -11.13 5.19 5.29
C GLN A 41 -12.34 6.12 5.51
N LEU A 42 -13.25 5.76 6.42
CA LEU A 42 -14.41 6.58 6.75
C LEU A 42 -14.00 7.90 7.39
N HIS A 43 -13.07 7.87 8.34
CA HIS A 43 -12.57 9.08 8.99
C HIS A 43 -11.90 10.00 7.98
N SER A 44 -11.03 9.47 7.12
CA SER A 44 -10.42 10.22 6.02
C SER A 44 -11.46 10.83 5.08
N ALA A 45 -12.49 10.08 4.69
CA ALA A 45 -13.56 10.57 3.81
C ALA A 45 -14.34 11.74 4.44
N ILE A 46 -14.52 11.72 5.77
CA ILE A 46 -15.23 12.78 6.50
C ILE A 46 -14.34 14.00 6.77
N THR A 47 -13.09 13.79 7.16
CA THR A 47 -12.16 14.88 7.54
C THR A 47 -11.34 15.42 6.38
N GLY A 48 -11.41 14.79 5.20
CA GLY A 48 -10.54 15.09 4.06
C GLY A 48 -9.07 14.77 4.32
N SER A 49 -8.76 13.97 5.34
CA SER A 49 -7.37 13.65 5.69
C SER A 49 -6.76 12.66 4.70
N TYR A 50 -5.55 12.91 4.22
CA TYR A 50 -4.84 12.05 3.28
C TYR A 50 -4.63 10.62 3.82
N ILE A 51 -4.92 9.60 2.99
CA ILE A 51 -4.65 8.18 3.31
C ILE A 51 -3.33 7.78 2.66
N SER A 52 -2.35 7.40 3.49
CA SER A 52 -1.07 6.90 3.00
C SER A 52 -1.25 5.68 2.08
N GLY A 53 -0.61 5.70 0.90
CA GLY A 53 -0.67 4.64 -0.11
C GLY A 53 -1.76 4.78 -1.18
N THR A 54 -2.58 5.83 -1.12
CA THR A 54 -3.60 6.09 -2.15
C THR A 54 -3.10 6.92 -3.32
N HIS A 55 -2.04 7.70 -3.14
CA HIS A 55 -1.46 8.54 -4.17
C HIS A 55 -0.05 8.06 -4.51
N SER A 56 0.32 8.18 -5.78
CA SER A 56 1.65 7.85 -6.28
C SER A 56 2.26 9.05 -6.99
N ILE A 57 3.58 9.20 -6.84
CA ILE A 57 4.37 10.18 -7.57
C ILE A 57 5.20 9.41 -8.59
N VAL A 58 5.09 9.79 -9.86
CA VAL A 58 5.84 9.18 -10.96
C VAL A 58 6.84 10.17 -11.51
N PHE A 59 8.09 9.72 -11.64
CA PHE A 59 9.19 10.46 -12.27
C PHE A 59 9.45 9.89 -13.66
N VAL A 60 9.42 10.75 -14.68
CA VAL A 60 9.71 10.33 -16.07
C VAL A 60 10.77 11.25 -16.65
N ASN A 61 11.88 10.67 -17.08
CA ASN A 61 12.95 11.38 -17.77
C ASN A 61 12.64 11.42 -19.27
N CYS A 62 12.71 12.62 -19.86
CA CYS A 62 12.49 12.85 -21.27
C CYS A 62 13.73 13.46 -21.93
N PRO A 63 14.09 13.06 -23.16
CA PRO A 63 15.28 13.57 -23.84
C PRO A 63 15.13 15.01 -24.36
N ASN A 64 13.91 15.53 -24.45
CA ASN A 64 13.64 16.90 -24.90
C ASN A 64 12.39 17.47 -24.23
N GLU A 65 12.35 18.79 -24.07
CA GLU A 65 11.23 19.53 -23.49
C GLU A 65 9.97 19.43 -24.34
N GLN A 66 10.10 19.41 -25.68
CA GLN A 66 8.95 19.25 -26.57
C GLN A 66 8.23 17.93 -26.32
N ILE A 67 8.99 16.83 -26.23
CA ILE A 67 8.47 15.48 -25.95
C ILE A 67 7.85 15.44 -24.56
N ALA A 68 8.49 16.04 -23.56
CA ALA A 68 7.95 16.11 -22.21
C ALA A 68 6.59 16.82 -22.16
N ARG A 69 6.44 17.94 -22.88
CA ARG A 69 5.17 18.68 -22.96
C ARG A 69 4.07 17.88 -23.66
N ASP A 70 4.41 17.17 -24.74
CA ASP A 70 3.43 16.36 -25.46
C ASP A 70 2.96 15.16 -24.60
N ILE A 71 3.86 14.53 -23.86
CA ILE A 71 3.53 13.49 -22.88
C ILE A 71 2.67 14.06 -21.74
N ALA A 72 3.06 15.19 -21.16
CA ALA A 72 2.30 15.84 -20.08
C ALA A 72 0.87 16.16 -20.51
N ARG A 73 0.69 16.71 -21.72
CA ARG A 73 -0.63 16.96 -22.30
C ARG A 73 -1.44 15.67 -22.44
N GLY A 74 -0.84 14.60 -22.96
CA GLY A 74 -1.52 13.31 -23.09
C GLY A 74 -1.95 12.70 -21.74
N ILE A 75 -1.13 12.86 -20.70
CA ILE A 75 -1.43 12.39 -19.34
C ILE A 75 -2.62 13.17 -18.76
N LEU A 76 -2.61 14.50 -18.88
CA LEU A 76 -3.66 15.38 -18.36
C LEU A 76 -4.98 15.20 -19.12
N ASP A 77 -4.93 15.10 -20.45
CA ASP A 77 -6.11 14.92 -21.30
C ASP A 77 -6.84 13.60 -21.01
N LYS A 78 -6.06 12.53 -20.78
CA LYS A 78 -6.59 11.23 -20.35
C LYS A 78 -6.93 11.15 -18.86
N LYS A 79 -6.78 12.25 -18.10
CA LYS A 79 -7.00 12.33 -16.65
C LYS A 79 -6.25 11.26 -15.85
N LEU A 80 -5.06 10.89 -16.31
CA LEU A 80 -4.23 9.87 -15.66
C LEU A 80 -3.46 10.44 -14.45
N ALA A 81 -3.27 11.77 -14.40
CA ALA A 81 -2.67 12.47 -13.28
C ALA A 81 -3.43 13.78 -13.03
N ALA A 82 -3.41 14.25 -11.79
CA ALA A 82 -4.03 15.52 -11.39
C ALA A 82 -3.19 16.72 -11.84
N SER A 83 -1.87 16.58 -11.77
CA SER A 83 -0.92 17.60 -12.21
C SER A 83 0.36 16.94 -12.71
N VAL A 84 1.05 17.65 -13.59
CA VAL A 84 2.35 17.25 -14.12
C VAL A 84 3.27 18.47 -14.08
N ASN A 85 4.38 18.37 -13.34
CA ASN A 85 5.42 19.40 -13.32
C ASN A 85 6.52 19.03 -14.32
N ILE A 86 6.95 20.00 -15.15
CA ILE A 86 8.03 19.84 -16.13
C ILE A 86 9.24 20.63 -15.64
N LEU A 87 10.34 19.93 -15.39
CA LEU A 87 11.60 20.52 -14.93
C LEU A 87 12.64 20.48 -16.08
N PRO A 88 12.87 21.60 -16.78
CA PRO A 88 13.80 21.65 -17.92
C PRO A 88 15.26 21.66 -17.46
N LYS A 89 16.16 21.17 -18.33
CA LYS A 89 17.63 21.21 -18.16
C LYS A 89 18.15 20.49 -16.91
N THR A 90 17.64 19.30 -16.66
CA THR A 90 18.15 18.46 -15.57
C THR A 90 19.37 17.68 -16.07
N SER A 91 20.55 17.83 -15.47
CA SER A 91 21.69 16.95 -15.75
C SER A 91 21.47 15.61 -15.04
N SER A 92 21.44 14.55 -15.82
CA SER A 92 21.31 13.16 -15.37
C SER A 92 22.66 12.47 -15.57
N LEU A 93 23.30 12.07 -14.48
CA LEU A 93 24.52 11.27 -14.52
C LEU A 93 24.16 9.80 -14.31
N PHE A 94 24.55 8.95 -15.24
CA PHE A 94 24.30 7.51 -15.15
C PHE A 94 25.51 6.70 -15.61
N PHE A 95 25.59 5.46 -15.13
CA PHE A 95 26.67 4.56 -15.47
C PHE A 95 26.26 3.68 -16.65
N TRP A 96 26.99 3.78 -17.76
CA TRP A 96 26.72 3.02 -18.96
C TRP A 96 28.02 2.50 -19.58
N LYS A 97 28.04 1.23 -19.98
CA LYS A 97 29.20 0.57 -20.62
C LYS A 97 30.56 0.73 -19.90
N GLY A 98 30.56 0.93 -18.58
CA GLY A 98 31.80 1.08 -17.80
C GLY A 98 32.25 2.52 -17.60
N GLU A 99 31.52 3.50 -18.14
CA GLU A 99 31.81 4.92 -18.00
C GLU A 99 30.63 5.68 -17.37
N ILE A 100 30.92 6.83 -16.77
CA ILE A 100 29.89 7.75 -16.30
C ILE A 100 29.54 8.67 -17.46
N GLU A 101 28.29 8.59 -17.93
CA GLU A 101 27.75 9.48 -18.95
C GLU A 101 26.88 10.55 -18.29
N GLU A 102 26.94 11.78 -18.82
CA GLU A 102 26.07 12.89 -18.46
C GLU A 102 25.14 13.20 -19.63
N ALA A 103 23.82 13.18 -19.40
CA ALA A 103 22.82 13.58 -20.37
C ALA A 103 21.94 14.69 -19.81
N THR A 104 21.55 15.64 -20.66
CA THR A 104 20.53 16.62 -20.33
C THR A 104 19.15 16.01 -20.56
N GLU A 105 18.37 15.89 -19.50
CA GLU A 105 17.02 15.34 -19.52
C GLU A 105 16.00 16.33 -18.94
N VAL A 106 14.73 16.11 -19.24
CA VAL A 106 13.59 16.84 -18.69
C VAL A 106 12.84 15.90 -17.78
N LEU A 107 12.74 16.27 -16.50
CA LEU A 107 12.05 15.45 -15.50
C LEU A 107 10.59 15.86 -15.42
N LEU A 108 9.70 14.88 -15.57
CA LEU A 108 8.27 15.02 -15.32
C LEU A 108 7.93 14.46 -13.95
N VAL A 109 7.17 15.21 -13.17
CA VAL A 109 6.64 14.75 -11.87
C VAL A 109 5.12 14.74 -11.95
N GLY A 110 4.51 13.55 -11.98
CA GLY A 110 3.06 13.38 -12.02
C GLY A 110 2.51 12.93 -10.68
N ALA A 111 1.46 13.59 -10.18
CA ALA A 111 0.72 13.16 -8.99
C ALA A 111 -0.62 12.52 -9.41
N SER A 112 -0.86 11.27 -9.02
CA SER A 112 -2.14 10.58 -9.27
C SER A 112 -3.26 11.11 -8.37
N PHE A 113 -4.50 10.96 -8.83
CA PHE A 113 -5.70 11.13 -8.00
C PHE A 113 -5.84 10.01 -6.96
#